data_AF-A0A2V6I9D8-F1
#
_entry.id   AF-A0A2V6I9D8-F1
#
_cell.length_a   1.000
_cell.length_b   1.000
_cell.length_c   1.000
_cell.angle_alpha   90.00
_cell.angle_beta   90.00
_cell.angle_gamma   90.00
#
_symmetry.space_group_name_H-M   'P 1'
#
loop_
_entity.id
_entity.type
_entity.pdbx_description
1 polymer ?
#
loop_
_entity_poly.entity_id
_entity_poly.type
_entity_poly.pdbx_seq_one_letter_code
_entity_poly.pdbx_strand_id
1 'polypeptide(L)'
;MRNCGCNEALVLSTCNRVEVYAACEKRVSTDEIARCLVRDDLPHRFAPPFYRYEGEKCAQHLFRVTSGLDSMVVGETEILGQAKKAYEAARATGAAGRYLHRLFQRAFRVAKQVRTHTEITRGAVSVGSVAVDLAHKIFGDLQNCKV
;
A
#
# COMPACT_ATOMS: atom_id res chain seq x y z
N MET A 1 2.31 -3.86 18.43
CA MET A 1 1.48 -4.78 17.61
C MET A 1 1.21 -6.12 18.29
N ARG A 2 2.22 -6.92 18.72
CA ARG A 2 1.92 -8.13 19.52
C ARG A 2 1.23 -7.80 20.85
N ASN A 3 1.66 -6.73 21.51
CA ASN A 3 1.09 -6.26 22.78
C ASN A 3 -0.34 -5.70 22.64
N CYS A 4 -0.85 -5.45 21.43
CA CYS A 4 -2.26 -5.06 21.22
C CYS A 4 -3.14 -6.22 20.76
N GLY A 5 -2.69 -7.47 20.89
CA GLY A 5 -3.50 -8.65 20.58
C GLY A 5 -3.48 -9.09 19.12
N CYS A 6 -2.55 -8.57 18.30
CA CYS A 6 -2.36 -9.04 16.93
C CYS A 6 -1.17 -10.01 16.84
N ASN A 7 -1.47 -11.22 16.37
CA ASN A 7 -0.53 -12.34 16.23
C ASN A 7 0.46 -12.08 15.10
N GLU A 8 -0.03 -11.48 14.01
CA GLU A 8 0.76 -11.08 12.85
C GLU A 8 0.47 -9.62 12.53
N ALA A 9 1.49 -8.86 12.15
CA ALA A 9 1.32 -7.46 11.76
C ALA A 9 2.40 -7.02 10.76
N LEU A 10 1.99 -6.18 9.82
CA LEU A 10 2.84 -5.57 8.80
C LEU A 10 2.39 -4.13 8.60
N VAL A 11 3.37 -3.22 8.48
CA VAL A 11 3.13 -1.82 8.13
C VAL A 11 3.59 -1.57 6.70
N LEU A 12 2.71 -1.06 5.86
CA LEU A 12 3.02 -0.56 4.52
C LEU A 12 2.99 0.96 4.58
N SER A 13 4.15 1.59 4.48
CA SER A 13 4.30 3.04 4.45
C SER A 13 4.81 3.49 3.09
N THR A 14 4.11 4.42 2.49
CA THR A 14 4.46 5.06 1.22
C THR A 14 4.28 6.57 1.36
N CYS A 15 4.58 7.34 0.30
CA CYS A 15 4.32 8.78 0.30
C CYS A 15 2.83 9.14 0.42
N ASN A 16 1.92 8.24 0.01
CA ASN A 16 0.49 8.53 -0.10
C ASN A 16 -0.38 7.78 0.92
N ARG A 17 0.17 6.76 1.60
CA ARG A 17 -0.59 5.94 2.54
C ARG A 17 0.30 5.33 3.61
N VAL A 18 -0.30 5.17 4.79
CA VAL A 18 0.22 4.32 5.86
C VAL A 18 -0.88 3.32 6.18
N GLU A 19 -0.59 2.05 5.96
CA GLU A 19 -1.52 0.95 6.14
C GLU A 19 -0.96 -0.07 7.12
N VAL A 20 -1.85 -0.62 7.94
CA VAL A 20 -1.53 -1.71 8.85
C VAL A 20 -2.36 -2.93 8.50
N TYR A 21 -1.67 -4.01 8.17
CA TYR A 21 -2.27 -5.32 7.94
C TYR A 21 -1.99 -6.19 9.15
N ALA A 22 -3.04 -6.71 9.78
CA ALA A 22 -2.90 -7.50 10.99
C ALA A 22 -3.81 -8.74 10.96
N ALA A 23 -3.32 -9.83 11.55
CA ALA A 23 -4.12 -11.00 11.87
C ALA A 23 -4.20 -11.13 13.39
N CYS A 24 -5.41 -11.08 13.94
CA CYS A 24 -5.67 -11.04 15.37
C CYS A 24 -6.78 -12.07 15.67
N GLU A 25 -6.67 -12.85 16.74
CA GLU A 25 -7.67 -13.87 17.12
C GLU A 25 -8.99 -13.23 17.57
N LYS A 26 -8.88 -12.11 18.28
CA LYS A 26 -10.01 -11.27 18.67
C LYS A 26 -9.90 -9.94 17.94
N ARG A 27 -11.06 -9.32 17.72
CA ARG A 27 -11.12 -7.99 17.10
C ARG A 27 -10.42 -6.98 18.01
N VAL A 28 -9.34 -6.39 17.51
CA VAL A 28 -8.62 -5.29 18.17
C VAL A 28 -9.20 -3.97 17.68
N SER A 29 -9.45 -3.04 18.60
CA SER A 29 -10.00 -1.72 18.27
C SER A 29 -9.00 -0.90 17.45
N THR A 30 -9.51 0.01 16.63
CA THR A 30 -8.64 0.89 15.84
C THR A 30 -7.80 1.79 16.73
N ASP A 31 -8.33 2.23 17.87
CA ASP A 31 -7.61 3.07 18.85
C ASP A 31 -6.44 2.33 19.51
N GLU A 32 -6.58 1.02 19.79
CA GLU A 32 -5.47 0.19 20.27
C GLU A 32 -4.37 0.03 19.22
N ILE A 33 -4.75 -0.14 17.95
CA ILE A 33 -3.78 -0.20 16.85
C ILE A 33 -3.07 1.14 16.70
N ALA A 34 -3.82 2.26 16.73
CA ALA A 34 -3.26 3.61 16.62
C ALA A 34 -2.26 3.91 17.75
N ARG A 35 -2.63 3.58 19.00
CA ARG A 35 -1.72 3.71 20.17
C ARG A 35 -0.46 2.86 20.05
N CYS A 36 -0.51 1.74 19.33
CA CYS A 36 0.68 0.93 19.07
C CYS A 36 1.59 1.48 17.97
N LEU A 37 1.06 2.32 17.08
CA LEU A 37 1.82 2.94 15.99
C LEU A 37 2.50 4.25 16.43
N VAL A 38 1.83 4.99 17.31
CA VAL A 38 2.30 6.28 17.81
C VAL A 38 2.99 6.05 19.16
N ARG A 39 4.30 6.29 19.23
CA ARG A 39 5.08 6.10 20.46
C ARG A 39 4.89 7.20 21.51
N ASP A 40 4.36 8.36 21.11
CA ASP A 40 4.19 9.53 21.97
C ASP A 40 2.72 9.88 22.19
N ASP A 41 2.45 10.58 23.31
CA ASP A 41 1.17 11.15 23.72
C ASP A 41 0.60 12.13 22.68
N LEU A 42 0.14 11.61 21.53
CA LEU A 42 -0.75 12.39 20.68
C LEU A 42 -1.99 12.70 21.52
N PRO A 43 -2.35 13.99 21.69
CA PRO A 43 -3.57 14.34 22.40
C PRO A 43 -4.73 13.60 21.73
N HIS A 44 -5.67 13.08 22.53
CA HIS A 44 -6.83 12.26 22.12
C HIS A 44 -7.71 12.88 21.00
N ARG A 45 -7.38 14.08 20.51
CA ARG A 45 -8.05 14.81 19.44
C ARG A 45 -7.38 14.71 18.07
N PHE A 46 -6.20 14.08 17.95
CA PHE A 46 -5.49 13.90 16.68
C PHE A 46 -5.45 12.44 16.24
N ALA A 47 -6.60 11.75 16.27
CA ALA A 47 -6.76 10.53 15.48
C ALA A 47 -7.17 10.97 14.06
N PRO A 48 -6.27 11.01 13.07
CA PRO A 48 -6.71 11.14 11.68
C PRO A 48 -7.73 10.04 11.39
N PRO A 49 -8.73 10.27 10.53
CA PRO A 49 -9.76 9.28 10.25
C PRO A 49 -9.11 8.01 9.72
N PHE A 50 -9.12 6.95 10.54
CA PHE A 50 -8.70 5.63 10.13
C PHE A 50 -9.84 4.99 9.35
N TYR A 51 -9.58 4.60 8.11
CA TYR A 51 -10.43 3.62 7.45
C TYR A 51 -10.07 2.22 7.98
N ARG A 52 -11.08 1.37 8.17
CA ARG A 52 -10.90 0.00 8.63
C ARG A 52 -11.60 -0.96 7.70
N TYR A 53 -10.85 -1.96 7.25
CA TYR A 53 -11.38 -3.09 6.49
C TYR A 53 -11.10 -4.39 7.23
N GLU A 54 -12.06 -5.32 7.19
CA GLU A 54 -11.98 -6.63 7.84
C GLU A 54 -12.32 -7.72 6.83
N GLY A 55 -11.74 -8.91 7.03
CA GLY A 55 -12.00 -10.10 6.22
C GLY A 55 -11.80 -9.84 4.72
N GLU A 56 -12.83 -10.12 3.93
CA GLU A 56 -12.78 -9.99 2.47
C GLU A 56 -12.49 -8.56 2.01
N LYS A 57 -13.07 -7.54 2.67
CA LYS A 57 -12.83 -6.14 2.29
C LYS A 57 -11.37 -5.75 2.43
N CYS A 58 -10.68 -6.28 3.45
CA CYS A 58 -9.24 -6.07 3.64
C CYS A 58 -8.42 -6.71 2.50
N ALA A 59 -8.79 -7.93 2.10
CA ALA A 59 -8.13 -8.60 0.98
C ALA A 59 -8.37 -7.88 -0.35
N GLN A 60 -9.60 -7.47 -0.62
CA GLN A 60 -9.96 -6.69 -1.80
C GLN A 60 -9.19 -5.36 -1.84
N HIS A 61 -9.10 -4.65 -0.71
CA HIS A 61 -8.30 -3.42 -0.59
C HIS A 61 -6.83 -3.66 -0.95
N LEU A 62 -6.19 -4.66 -0.34
CA LEU A 62 -4.79 -4.99 -0.66
C LEU A 62 -4.60 -5.34 -2.15
N PHE A 63 -5.55 -6.07 -2.75
CA PHE A 63 -5.47 -6.40 -4.18
C PHE A 63 -5.53 -5.14 -5.05
N ARG A 64 -6.40 -4.18 -4.72
CA ARG A 64 -6.48 -2.89 -5.42
C ARG A 64 -5.18 -2.10 -5.26
N VAL A 65 -4.68 -1.97 -4.03
CA VAL A 65 -3.42 -1.25 -3.72
C VAL A 65 -2.24 -1.85 -4.47
N THR A 66 -2.01 -3.17 -4.34
CA THR A 66 -0.88 -3.86 -4.99
C THR A 66 -0.99 -3.90 -6.52
N SER A 67 -2.19 -3.76 -7.08
CA SER A 67 -2.41 -3.66 -8.53
C SER A 67 -2.26 -2.23 -9.07
N GLY A 68 -2.01 -1.24 -8.21
CA GLY A 68 -1.92 0.17 -8.60
C GLY A 68 -3.27 0.81 -8.96
N LEU A 69 -4.40 0.18 -8.60
CA LEU A 69 -5.75 0.70 -8.83
C LEU A 69 -6.14 1.79 -7.82
N ASP A 70 -5.48 1.81 -6.67
CA ASP A 70 -5.66 2.80 -5.60
C ASP A 70 -4.43 3.71 -5.48
N SER A 71 -3.73 3.94 -6.59
CA SER A 71 -2.56 4.81 -6.65
C SER A 71 -2.92 6.16 -7.26
N MET A 72 -2.21 7.23 -6.86
CA MET A 72 -2.39 8.57 -7.43
C MET A 72 -2.18 8.56 -8.94
N VAL A 73 -1.20 7.77 -9.40
CA VAL A 73 -1.04 7.39 -10.80
C VAL A 73 -1.54 5.96 -10.96
N VAL A 74 -2.70 5.80 -11.59
CA VAL A 74 -3.30 4.48 -11.83
C VAL A 74 -2.34 3.65 -12.68
N GLY A 75 -2.06 2.43 -12.21
CA GLY A 75 -1.15 1.50 -12.90
C GLY A 75 0.33 1.65 -12.54
N GLU A 76 0.68 2.56 -11.61
CA GLU A 76 2.05 2.67 -11.12
C GLU A 76 2.55 1.36 -10.51
N THR A 77 3.85 1.12 -10.65
CA THR A 77 4.46 -0.17 -10.31
C THR A 77 5.22 -0.15 -8.99
N GLU A 78 5.44 1.06 -8.46
CA GLU A 78 6.23 1.31 -7.26
C GLU A 78 5.56 0.73 -6.01
N ILE A 79 4.23 0.89 -5.89
CA ILE A 79 3.46 0.39 -4.75
C ILE A 79 3.60 -1.13 -4.58
N LEU A 80 3.65 -1.89 -5.69
CA LEU A 80 3.87 -3.33 -5.66
C LEU A 80 5.26 -3.67 -5.10
N GLY A 81 6.28 -2.89 -5.50
CA GLY A 81 7.65 -3.04 -4.99
C GLY A 81 7.75 -2.71 -3.50
N GLN A 82 7.11 -1.62 -3.07
CA GLN A 82 7.04 -1.22 -1.66
C GLN A 82 6.31 -2.27 -0.81
N ALA A 83 5.18 -2.80 -1.29
CA ALA A 83 4.45 -3.87 -0.62
C ALA A 83 5.28 -5.16 -0.49
N LYS A 84 6.08 -5.53 -1.51
CA LYS A 84 7.01 -6.65 -1.43
C LYS A 84 8.08 -6.44 -0.36
N LYS A 85 8.72 -5.27 -0.34
CA LYS A 85 9.74 -4.91 0.66
C LYS A 85 9.17 -4.97 2.08
N ALA A 86 7.99 -4.38 2.30
CA ALA A 86 7.32 -4.42 3.60
C ALA A 86 7.01 -5.86 4.04
N TYR A 87 6.52 -6.69 3.11
CA TYR A 87 6.26 -8.10 3.36
C TYR A 87 7.53 -8.90 3.66
N GLU A 88 8.60 -8.71 2.91
CA GLU A 88 9.87 -9.40 3.13
C GLU A 88 10.48 -9.05 4.49
N ALA A 89 10.44 -7.77 4.88
CA ALA A 89 10.88 -7.31 6.19
C ALA A 89 10.05 -7.93 7.33
N ALA A 90 8.72 -7.94 7.19
CA ALA A 90 7.83 -8.56 8.17
C ALA A 90 8.03 -10.09 8.24
N ARG A 91 8.29 -10.75 7.12
CA ARG A 91 8.58 -12.20 7.09
C ARG A 91 9.91 -12.51 7.76
N ALA A 92 10.96 -11.75 7.47
CA ALA A 92 12.30 -11.96 8.03
C ALA A 92 12.32 -11.84 9.56
N THR A 93 11.45 -11.00 10.12
CA THR A 93 11.31 -10.78 11.57
C THR A 93 10.28 -11.68 12.24
N GLY A 94 9.61 -12.56 11.49
CA GLY A 94 8.51 -13.40 12.00
C GLY A 94 7.24 -12.62 12.38
N ALA A 95 7.12 -11.37 11.92
CA ALA A 95 5.92 -10.54 12.11
C ALA A 95 4.82 -10.88 11.10
N ALA A 96 5.17 -11.39 9.91
CA ALA A 96 4.25 -12.00 8.97
C ALA A 96 4.26 -13.52 9.10
N GLY A 97 3.20 -14.08 9.69
CA GLY A 97 2.99 -15.51 9.82
C GLY A 97 2.17 -16.08 8.68
N ARG A 98 1.45 -17.18 8.92
CA ARG A 98 0.72 -17.93 7.90
C ARG A 98 -0.39 -17.11 7.22
N TYR A 99 -1.05 -16.22 7.95
CA TYR A 99 -2.21 -15.49 7.45
C TYR A 99 -1.78 -14.37 6.52
N LEU A 100 -0.87 -13.51 6.98
CA LEU A 100 -0.31 -12.43 6.18
C LEU A 100 0.51 -12.99 5.02
N HIS A 101 1.25 -14.09 5.21
CA HIS A 101 1.93 -14.76 4.11
C HIS A 101 0.98 -15.14 2.97
N ARG A 102 -0.11 -15.86 3.28
CA ARG A 102 -1.08 -16.28 2.27
C ARG A 102 -1.74 -15.07 1.58
N LEU A 103 -2.11 -14.06 2.35
CA LEU A 103 -2.75 -12.84 1.85
C LEU A 103 -1.84 -12.09 0.86
N PHE A 104 -0.60 -11.80 1.24
CA PHE A 104 0.34 -11.05 0.41
C PHE A 104 0.78 -11.85 -0.83
N GLN A 105 1.01 -13.15 -0.71
CA GLN A 105 1.31 -14.00 -1.88
C GLN A 105 0.16 -13.99 -2.89
N ARG A 106 -1.09 -14.04 -2.41
CA ARG A 106 -2.27 -13.93 -3.29
C ARG A 106 -2.34 -12.55 -3.93
N ALA A 107 -2.10 -11.48 -3.17
CA ALA A 107 -2.10 -10.12 -3.68
C ALA A 107 -1.07 -9.92 -4.80
N PHE A 108 0.16 -10.42 -4.63
CA PHE A 108 1.19 -10.31 -5.67
C PHE A 108 0.83 -11.10 -6.94
N ARG A 109 0.17 -12.25 -6.80
CA ARG A 109 -0.33 -13.01 -7.95
C ARG A 109 -1.43 -12.25 -8.69
N VAL A 110 -2.40 -11.68 -7.95
CA VAL A 110 -3.48 -10.87 -8.52
C VAL A 110 -2.92 -9.64 -9.23
N ALA A 111 -2.00 -8.90 -8.60
CA ALA A 111 -1.33 -7.76 -9.20
C ALA A 111 -0.62 -8.14 -10.51
N LYS A 112 0.07 -9.30 -10.55
CA LYS A 112 0.66 -9.82 -11.80
C LYS A 112 -0.42 -10.10 -12.85
N GLN A 113 -1.51 -10.76 -12.49
CA GLN A 113 -2.60 -11.07 -13.42
C GLN A 113 -3.23 -9.80 -13.99
N VAL A 114 -3.54 -8.81 -13.15
CA VAL A 114 -4.11 -7.52 -13.57
C VAL A 114 -3.18 -6.85 -14.57
N ARG A 115 -1.87 -6.79 -14.30
CA ARG A 115 -0.90 -6.16 -15.21
C ARG A 115 -0.68 -6.94 -16.51
N THR A 116 -0.85 -8.26 -16.50
CA THR A 116 -0.70 -9.09 -17.70
C THR A 116 -1.95 -9.09 -18.58
N HIS A 117 -3.14 -9.04 -17.99
CA HIS A 117 -4.41 -9.22 -18.72
C HIS A 117 -5.20 -7.92 -18.90
N THR A 118 -4.66 -6.79 -18.46
CA THR A 118 -5.30 -5.48 -18.63
C THR A 118 -4.29 -4.47 -19.16
N GLU A 119 -4.79 -3.42 -19.79
CA GLU A 119 -3.96 -2.31 -20.26
C GLU A 119 -3.66 -1.28 -19.17
N ILE A 120 -3.83 -1.63 -17.88
CA ILE A 120 -3.68 -0.68 -16.77
C ILE A 120 -2.28 -0.02 -16.70
N THR A 121 -1.25 -0.69 -17.21
CA THR A 121 0.12 -0.15 -17.26
C THR A 121 0.40 0.64 -18.55
N ARG A 122 -0.57 0.75 -19.46
CA ARG A 122 -0.40 1.41 -20.76
C ARG A 122 -0.59 2.92 -20.57
N GLY A 123 0.51 3.68 -20.67
CA GLY A 123 0.46 5.15 -20.78
C GLY A 123 0.68 5.98 -19.51
N ALA A 124 0.87 5.40 -18.32
CA ALA A 124 1.25 6.17 -17.13
C ALA A 124 2.21 5.35 -16.24
N VAL A 125 3.51 5.49 -16.50
CA VAL A 125 4.53 4.62 -15.90
C VAL A 125 5.07 5.20 -14.58
N SER A 126 4.89 6.51 -14.35
CA SER A 126 5.28 7.22 -13.14
C SER A 126 4.77 8.68 -13.11
N VAL A 127 4.84 9.32 -11.95
CA VAL A 127 4.66 10.78 -11.80
C VAL A 127 5.56 11.56 -12.76
N GLY A 128 6.80 11.10 -12.96
CA GLY A 128 7.74 11.69 -13.91
C GLY A 128 7.24 11.62 -15.36
N SER A 129 6.70 10.48 -15.80
CA SER A 129 6.11 10.37 -17.15
C SER A 129 4.90 11.29 -17.32
N VAL A 130 4.05 11.41 -16.30
CA VAL A 130 2.90 12.33 -16.33
C VAL A 130 3.36 13.79 -16.42
N ALA A 131 4.43 14.15 -15.71
CA ALA A 131 5.03 15.49 -15.79
C ALA A 131 5.57 15.79 -17.20
N VAL A 132 6.25 14.82 -17.84
CA VAL A 132 6.76 14.95 -19.21
C VAL A 132 5.62 15.04 -20.23
N ASP A 133 4.58 14.21 -20.10
CA ASP A 133 3.39 14.27 -20.97
C ASP A 133 2.68 15.61 -20.86
N LEU A 134 2.58 16.16 -19.64
CA LEU A 134 2.03 17.49 -19.42
C LEU A 134 2.91 18.56 -20.06
N ALA A 135 4.23 18.47 -19.90
CA ALA A 135 5.16 19.40 -20.53
C ALA A 135 5.04 19.37 -22.07
N HIS A 136 4.92 18.18 -22.67
CA HIS A 136 4.68 18.04 -24.11
C HIS A 136 3.35 18.67 -24.55
N LYS A 137 2.28 18.56 -23.75
CA LYS A 137 1.00 19.21 -24.07
C LYS A 137 1.06 20.74 -24.00
N ILE A 138 1.86 21.30 -23.10
CA ILE A 138 1.97 22.75 -22.90
C ILE A 138 2.94 23.36 -23.90
N PHE A 139 4.09 22.72 -24.14
CA PHE A 139 5.21 23.30 -24.89
C PHE A 139 5.44 22.65 -26.26
N GLY A 140 4.73 21.57 -26.61
CA GLY A 140 4.93 20.86 -27.87
C GLY A 140 6.18 19.98 -27.81
N ASP A 141 7.06 20.09 -28.81
CA ASP A 141 8.31 19.34 -28.83
C ASP A 141 9.30 19.88 -27.77
N LEU A 142 9.80 18.99 -26.93
CA LEU A 142 10.68 19.31 -25.81
C LEU A 142 12.17 19.20 -26.16
N GLN A 143 12.56 18.76 -27.37
CA GLN A 143 13.96 18.53 -27.74
C GLN A 143 14.88 19.75 -27.52
N ASN A 144 14.33 20.97 -27.64
CA ASN A 144 15.08 22.23 -27.49
C ASN A 144 14.76 22.97 -26.18
N CYS A 145 13.96 22.39 -25.29
CA CYS A 145 13.66 22.97 -23.99
C CYS A 145 14.81 22.70 -23.00
N LYS A 146 15.15 23.69 -22.18
CA LYS A 146 16.08 23.51 -21.05
C LYS A 146 15.27 23.26 -19.77
N VAL A 147 15.70 22.28 -19.00
CA VAL A 147 15.16 21.94 -17.66
C VAL A 147 15.81 22.81 -16.61
#